data_AF-A0A351CI64-F1
#
_entry.id   AF-A0A351CI64-F1
#
_cell.length_a   1.000
_cell.length_b   1.000
_cell.length_c   1.000
_cell.angle_alpha   90.00
_cell.angle_beta   90.00
_cell.angle_gamma   90.00
#
_symmetry.space_group_name_H-M   'P 1'
#
loop_
_entity.id
_entity.type
_entity.pdbx_description
1 polymer ?
#
loop_
_entity_poly.entity_id
_entity_poly.type
_entity_poly.pdbx_seq_one_letter_code
_entity_poly.pdbx_strand_id
1 'polypeptide(L)'
;MGLLSSRMSITRYQVVGQMNGSVHETVYQGLKQHAIPKIEDDSSEATVGWTSFETPYSPDFEGYSFVFGTYLVFALRIDKKSIPPKLIQKHYALYVAKRLADTGRHYLSGNEKKSIKDHVVNTLVHRIPAAPNVYDLV
;
A
#
# COMPACT_ATOMS: atom_id res chain seq x y z
N MET A 1 -0.15 -8.28 12.26
CA MET A 1 -0.45 -9.58 12.89
C MET A 1 -1.94 -9.86 12.70
N GLY A 2 -2.33 -10.54 11.61
CA GLY A 2 -3.72 -10.85 11.31
C GLY A 2 -4.15 -12.18 11.93
N LEU A 3 -3.71 -13.30 11.37
CA LEU A 3 -4.10 -14.67 11.79
C LEU A 3 -3.56 -15.07 13.18
N LEU A 4 -2.48 -14.45 13.64
CA LEU A 4 -1.92 -14.71 14.98
C LEU A 4 -2.50 -13.80 16.07
N SER A 5 -3.43 -12.91 15.72
CA SER A 5 -4.06 -12.01 16.68
C SER A 5 -5.13 -12.73 17.51
N SER A 6 -5.27 -12.32 18.78
CA SER A 6 -6.36 -12.79 19.65
C SER A 6 -7.75 -12.34 19.18
N ARG A 7 -7.80 -11.29 18.35
CA ARG A 7 -9.03 -10.80 17.70
C ARG A 7 -8.74 -10.53 16.24
N MET A 8 -9.56 -11.10 15.36
CA MET A 8 -9.46 -10.93 13.93
C MET A 8 -10.84 -10.91 13.28
N SER A 9 -10.93 -10.24 12.14
CA SER A 9 -12.09 -10.31 11.24
C SER A 9 -11.74 -11.24 10.09
N ILE A 10 -12.62 -12.19 9.78
CA ILE A 10 -12.41 -13.17 8.71
C ILE A 10 -13.52 -13.01 7.70
N THR A 11 -13.15 -12.94 6.42
CA THR A 11 -14.08 -13.05 5.30
C THR A 11 -13.81 -14.36 4.58
N ARG A 12 -14.81 -15.21 4.45
CA ARG A 12 -14.68 -16.53 3.81
C ARG A 12 -15.17 -16.48 2.36
N TYR A 13 -14.36 -17.03 1.47
CA TYR A 13 -14.71 -17.23 0.07
C TYR A 13 -14.81 -18.72 -0.23
N GLN A 14 -15.66 -19.08 -1.19
CA GLN A 14 -15.73 -20.44 -1.72
C GLN A 14 -15.19 -20.41 -3.14
N VAL A 15 -14.16 -21.21 -3.39
CA VAL A 15 -13.64 -21.40 -4.76
C VAL A 15 -14.61 -22.31 -5.51
N VAL A 16 -15.12 -21.82 -6.64
CA VAL A 16 -16.01 -22.57 -7.53
C VAL A 16 -15.25 -22.90 -8.81
N GLY A 17 -15.23 -24.18 -9.18
CA GLY A 17 -14.51 -24.69 -10.34
C GLY A 17 -13.44 -25.72 -9.96
N GLN A 18 -12.82 -26.31 -10.98
CA GLN A 18 -11.70 -27.23 -10.82
C GLN A 18 -10.44 -26.58 -11.40
N MET A 19 -9.33 -26.69 -10.67
CA MET A 19 -8.01 -26.33 -11.19
C MET A 19 -7.44 -27.53 -11.93
N ASN A 20 -6.93 -27.30 -13.14
CA ASN A 20 -6.20 -28.32 -13.89
C ASN A 20 -4.77 -28.39 -13.35
N GLY A 21 -4.29 -29.59 -13.01
CA GLY A 21 -2.92 -29.82 -12.56
C GLY A 21 -2.71 -29.67 -11.05
N SER A 22 -1.45 -29.46 -10.64
CA SER A 22 -1.07 -29.33 -9.23
C SER A 22 -1.45 -27.95 -8.69
N VAL A 23 -2.35 -27.90 -7.69
CA VAL A 23 -2.73 -26.67 -6.99
C VAL A 23 -1.50 -25.98 -6.39
N HIS A 24 -0.58 -26.75 -5.78
CA HIS A 24 0.63 -26.21 -5.18
C HIS A 24 1.52 -25.49 -6.18
N GLU A 25 1.72 -26.10 -7.37
CA GLU A 25 2.56 -25.50 -8.42
C GLU A 25 1.90 -24.23 -8.97
N THR A 26 0.59 -24.28 -9.26
CA THR A 26 -0.17 -23.12 -9.75
C THR A 26 -0.10 -21.95 -8.77
N VAL A 27 -0.26 -22.22 -7.47
CA VAL A 27 -0.17 -21.19 -6.43
C VAL A 27 1.27 -20.68 -6.31
N TYR A 28 2.28 -21.56 -6.29
CA TYR A 28 3.69 -21.16 -6.22
C TYR A 28 4.08 -20.22 -7.36
N GLN A 29 3.74 -20.57 -8.60
CA GLN A 29 4.01 -19.72 -9.77
C GLN A 29 3.25 -18.39 -9.70
N GLY A 30 1.98 -18.42 -9.29
CA GLY A 30 1.17 -17.21 -9.13
C GLY A 30 1.72 -16.26 -8.07
N LEU A 31 2.16 -16.80 -6.92
CA LEU A 31 2.78 -16.04 -5.83
C LEU A 31 4.11 -15.43 -6.26
N LYS A 32 4.98 -16.21 -6.93
CA LYS A 32 6.26 -15.70 -7.45
C LYS A 32 6.08 -14.61 -8.50
N GLN A 33 5.19 -14.82 -9.46
CA GLN A 33 4.95 -13.88 -10.55
C GLN A 33 4.42 -12.53 -10.05
N HIS A 34 3.61 -12.54 -8.99
CA HIS A 34 2.96 -11.35 -8.44
C HIS A 34 3.47 -11.02 -7.02
N ALA A 35 4.71 -11.41 -6.71
CA ALA A 35 5.35 -11.05 -5.45
C ALA A 35 5.52 -9.54 -5.37
N ILE A 36 5.35 -8.98 -4.17
CA ILE A 36 5.58 -7.55 -3.96
C ILE A 36 7.07 -7.24 -4.24
N PRO A 37 7.39 -6.17 -4.99
CA PRO A 37 8.78 -5.86 -5.30
C PRO A 37 9.57 -5.53 -4.03
N LYS A 38 10.85 -5.92 -4.02
CA LYS A 38 11.78 -5.64 -2.91
C LYS A 38 12.16 -4.17 -2.81
N ILE A 39 12.14 -3.46 -3.94
CA ILE A 39 12.49 -2.05 -4.04
C ILE A 39 11.20 -1.29 -4.33
N GLU A 40 10.95 -0.26 -3.53
CA GLU A 40 9.81 0.62 -3.69
C GLU A 40 10.01 1.50 -4.93
N ASP A 41 8.97 1.64 -5.74
CA ASP A 41 8.96 2.59 -6.84
C ASP A 41 8.56 3.96 -6.29
N ASP A 42 9.52 4.90 -6.27
CA ASP A 42 9.30 6.25 -5.77
C ASP A 42 8.18 7.01 -6.51
N SER A 43 7.88 6.62 -7.76
CA SER A 43 6.85 7.24 -8.57
C SER A 43 5.43 6.73 -8.26
N SER A 44 5.29 5.58 -7.60
CA SER A 44 3.99 5.00 -7.31
C SER A 44 3.38 5.55 -6.01
N GLU A 45 2.07 5.80 -6.02
CA GLU A 45 1.30 6.14 -4.80
C GLU A 45 1.06 4.89 -3.93
N ALA A 46 1.01 3.70 -4.55
CA ALA A 46 0.85 2.45 -3.85
C ALA A 46 1.47 1.27 -4.60
N THR A 47 2.00 0.31 -3.85
CA THR A 47 2.56 -0.94 -4.36
C THR A 47 1.84 -2.10 -3.69
N VAL A 48 1.44 -3.09 -4.49
CA VAL A 48 0.66 -4.25 -4.04
C VAL A 48 1.30 -5.52 -4.56
N GLY A 49 1.36 -6.55 -3.71
CA GLY A 49 1.77 -7.87 -4.16
C GLY A 49 1.75 -8.91 -3.04
N TRP A 50 2.01 -10.15 -3.43
CA TRP A 50 2.08 -11.26 -2.50
C TRP A 50 3.39 -11.26 -1.70
N THR A 51 3.32 -11.69 -0.45
CA THR A 51 4.48 -11.90 0.41
C THR A 51 4.28 -13.12 1.31
N SER A 52 5.38 -13.58 1.91
CA SER A 52 5.36 -14.61 2.95
C SER A 52 4.54 -14.17 4.17
N PHE A 53 3.83 -15.13 4.76
CA PHE A 53 3.11 -14.95 6.02
C PHE A 53 4.06 -14.73 7.20
N GLU A 54 5.13 -15.52 7.29
CA GLU A 54 6.10 -15.43 8.40
C GLU A 54 7.03 -14.23 8.27
N THR A 55 7.41 -13.88 7.03
CA THR A 55 8.34 -12.79 6.72
C THR A 55 7.76 -11.80 5.69
N PRO A 56 6.76 -10.97 6.03
CA PRO A 56 6.07 -10.09 5.08
C PRO A 56 6.94 -9.01 4.39
N TYR A 57 8.15 -8.78 4.89
CA TYR A 57 9.11 -7.82 4.35
C TYR A 57 10.23 -8.46 3.54
N SER A 58 10.25 -9.80 3.48
CA SER A 58 11.12 -10.59 2.60
C SER A 58 10.22 -11.50 1.76
N PRO A 59 9.74 -11.02 0.60
CA PRO A 59 8.81 -11.76 -0.24
C PRO A 59 9.54 -12.90 -0.96
N ASP A 60 9.65 -14.01 -0.25
CA ASP A 60 10.27 -15.24 -0.71
C ASP A 60 9.31 -16.41 -0.51
N PHE A 61 9.10 -17.16 -1.59
CA PHE A 61 8.22 -18.32 -1.65
C PHE A 61 8.98 -19.61 -1.95
N GLU A 62 10.32 -19.59 -1.96
CA GLU A 62 11.12 -20.79 -2.22
C GLU A 62 10.80 -21.93 -1.24
N GLY A 63 10.96 -23.16 -1.74
CA GLY A 63 10.77 -24.37 -0.93
C GLY A 63 9.34 -24.58 -0.42
N TYR A 64 8.33 -23.94 -1.03
CA TYR A 64 6.94 -24.02 -0.60
C TYR A 64 6.71 -23.52 0.84
N SER A 65 7.40 -22.45 1.24
CA SER A 65 7.29 -21.80 2.56
C SER A 65 5.87 -21.41 2.98
N PHE A 66 4.93 -21.34 2.03
CA PHE A 66 3.52 -21.04 2.24
C PHE A 66 2.65 -22.28 2.51
N VAL A 67 3.21 -23.50 2.55
CA VAL A 67 2.44 -24.75 2.75
C VAL A 67 2.50 -25.17 4.23
N PHE A 68 1.34 -25.20 4.88
CA PHE A 68 1.17 -25.60 6.28
C PHE A 68 0.22 -26.79 6.37
N GLY A 69 0.77 -28.01 6.24
CA GLY A 69 -0.03 -29.22 6.19
C GLY A 69 -0.96 -29.22 4.98
N THR A 70 -2.27 -29.15 5.21
CA THR A 70 -3.30 -29.07 4.15
C THR A 70 -3.68 -27.64 3.77
N TYR A 71 -3.08 -26.64 4.41
CA TYR A 71 -3.40 -25.23 4.22
C TYR A 71 -2.31 -24.52 3.41
N LEU A 72 -2.71 -23.49 2.68
CA LEU A 72 -1.80 -22.58 1.98
C LEU A 72 -1.90 -21.22 2.67
N VAL A 73 -0.84 -20.77 3.33
CA VAL A 73 -0.83 -19.52 4.12
C VAL A 73 0.19 -18.56 3.54
N PHE A 74 -0.29 -17.38 3.14
CA PHE A 74 0.52 -16.29 2.59
C PHE A 74 -0.18 -14.96 2.89
N ALA A 75 0.40 -13.85 2.47
CA ALA A 75 -0.19 -12.54 2.73
C ALA A 75 -0.17 -11.64 1.51
N LEU A 76 -1.16 -10.76 1.41
CA LEU A 76 -1.16 -9.62 0.51
C LEU A 76 -0.59 -8.41 1.26
N ARG A 77 0.47 -7.80 0.74
CA ARG A 77 1.01 -6.55 1.26
C ARG A 77 0.63 -5.39 0.35
N ILE A 78 0.17 -4.31 0.97
CA ILE A 78 -0.19 -3.04 0.33
C ILE A 78 0.61 -1.93 0.99
N ASP A 79 1.62 -1.43 0.28
CA ASP A 79 2.40 -0.28 0.67
C ASP A 79 1.76 0.94 0.04
N LYS A 80 1.33 1.92 0.85
CA LYS A 80 0.68 3.13 0.33
C LYS A 80 1.26 4.39 0.95
N LYS A 81 1.48 5.41 0.12
CA LYS A 81 1.82 6.75 0.57
C LYS A 81 0.53 7.43 1.04
N SER A 82 0.44 7.73 2.32
CA SER A 82 -0.73 8.41 2.89
C SER A 82 -0.31 9.71 3.53
N ILE A 83 -0.78 10.82 2.96
CA ILE A 83 -0.51 12.15 3.52
C ILE A 83 -1.57 12.45 4.58
N PRO A 84 -1.19 12.67 5.85
CA PRO A 84 -2.16 13.05 6.87
C PRO A 84 -2.88 14.36 6.50
N PRO A 85 -4.22 14.44 6.59
CA PRO A 85 -4.97 15.64 6.20
C PRO A 85 -4.51 16.92 6.93
N LYS A 86 -4.13 16.78 8.20
CA LYS A 86 -3.57 17.88 9.01
C LYS A 86 -2.24 18.40 8.47
N LEU A 87 -1.43 17.53 7.85
CA LEU A 87 -0.17 17.91 7.23
C LEU A 87 -0.43 18.71 5.95
N ILE A 88 -1.38 18.26 5.12
CA ILE A 88 -1.83 19.02 3.93
C ILE A 88 -2.30 20.41 4.36
N GLN A 89 -3.15 20.49 5.40
CA GLN A 89 -3.68 21.76 5.90
C GLN A 89 -2.58 22.71 6.38
N LYS A 90 -1.59 22.20 7.14
CA LYS A 90 -0.44 22.98 7.61
C LYS A 90 0.33 23.58 6.43
N HIS A 91 0.74 22.75 5.46
CA HIS A 91 1.53 23.22 4.33
C HIS A 91 0.74 24.15 3.42
N TYR A 92 -0.53 23.85 3.17
CA TYR A 92 -1.43 24.73 2.43
C TYR A 92 -1.51 26.13 3.06
N ALA A 93 -1.71 26.22 4.38
CA ALA A 93 -1.76 27.50 5.09
C ALA A 93 -0.45 28.31 4.94
N LEU A 94 0.70 27.65 5.04
CA LEU A 94 2.01 28.29 4.86
C LEU A 94 2.21 28.83 3.44
N TYR A 95 1.84 28.05 2.42
CA TYR A 95 1.95 28.49 1.02
C TYR A 95 1.00 29.64 0.70
N VAL A 96 -0.23 29.61 1.23
CA VAL A 96 -1.18 30.71 1.07
C VAL A 96 -0.65 31.99 1.74
N ALA A 97 -0.17 31.90 2.98
CA ALA A 97 0.39 33.05 3.69
C ALA A 97 1.58 33.66 2.94
N LYS A 98 2.49 32.80 2.44
CA LYS A 98 3.62 33.21 1.61
C LYS A 98 3.17 33.94 0.34
N ARG A 99 2.20 33.37 -0.39
CA ARG A 99 1.73 33.95 -1.66
C ARG A 99 0.99 35.27 -1.49
N LEU A 100 0.23 35.43 -0.39
CA LEU A 100 -0.39 36.71 -0.04
C LEU A 100 0.67 37.76 0.32
N ALA A 101 1.69 37.39 1.09
CA ALA A 101 2.81 38.29 1.41
C ALA A 101 3.60 38.71 0.15
N ASP A 102 3.92 37.75 -0.72
CA ASP A 102 4.70 38.00 -1.96
C ASP A 102 3.93 38.87 -2.97
N THR A 103 2.59 38.77 -3.01
CA THR A 103 1.76 39.53 -3.97
C THR A 103 1.15 40.82 -3.38
N GLY A 104 1.25 41.03 -2.06
CA GLY A 104 0.59 42.13 -1.35
C GLY A 104 -0.94 42.08 -1.38
N ARG A 105 -1.54 40.96 -1.80
CA ARG A 105 -2.99 40.81 -1.93
C ARG A 105 -3.62 40.36 -0.62
N HIS A 106 -4.88 40.72 -0.40
CA HIS A 106 -5.67 40.26 0.76
C HIS A 106 -6.37 38.91 0.54
N TYR A 107 -6.49 38.45 -0.72
CA TYR A 107 -7.24 37.23 -1.06
C TYR A 107 -6.67 36.51 -2.29
N LEU A 108 -6.89 35.19 -2.35
CA LEU A 108 -6.58 34.32 -3.50
C LEU A 108 -7.86 33.74 -4.09
N SER A 109 -7.97 33.73 -5.41
CA SER A 109 -9.11 33.13 -6.13
C SER A 109 -9.24 31.63 -5.84
N GLY A 110 -10.43 31.07 -6.14
CA GLY A 110 -10.68 29.62 -5.96
C GLY A 110 -9.72 28.74 -6.76
N ASN A 111 -9.39 29.14 -8.00
CA ASN A 111 -8.45 28.42 -8.85
C ASN A 111 -7.02 28.43 -8.29
N GLU A 112 -6.57 29.56 -7.75
CA GLU A 112 -5.25 29.66 -7.11
C GLU A 112 -5.18 28.77 -5.86
N LYS A 113 -6.23 28.76 -5.04
CA LYS A 113 -6.29 27.88 -3.86
C LYS A 113 -6.23 26.40 -4.25
N LYS A 114 -6.94 26.00 -5.31
CA LYS A 114 -6.88 24.64 -5.84
C LYS A 114 -5.46 24.28 -6.30
N SER A 115 -4.85 25.14 -7.10
CA SER A 115 -3.47 24.94 -7.60
C SER A 115 -2.45 24.83 -6.45
N ILE A 116 -2.57 25.64 -5.40
CA ILE A 116 -1.71 25.53 -4.21
C ILE A 116 -1.92 24.18 -3.52
N LYS A 117 -3.16 23.74 -3.36
CA LYS A 117 -3.46 22.45 -2.72
C LYS A 117 -2.87 21.28 -3.53
N ASP A 118 -3.03 21.29 -4.84
CA ASP A 118 -2.49 20.25 -5.74
C ASP A 118 -0.95 20.24 -5.68
N HIS A 119 -0.32 21.42 -5.68
CA HIS A 119 1.13 21.55 -5.50
C HIS A 119 1.61 21.01 -4.14
N VAL A 120 0.89 21.30 -3.05
CA VAL A 120 1.20 20.79 -1.71
C VAL A 120 1.10 19.27 -1.68
N VAL A 121 0.04 18.69 -2.24
CA VAL A 121 -0.14 17.23 -2.30
C VAL A 121 1.01 16.58 -3.09
N ASN A 122 1.29 17.07 -4.30
CA ASN A 122 2.38 16.55 -5.12
C ASN A 122 3.73 16.67 -4.43
N THR A 123 4.00 17.77 -3.73
CA THR A 123 5.26 17.94 -2.99
C THR A 123 5.36 16.99 -1.80
N LEU A 124 4.27 16.77 -1.08
CA LEU A 124 4.25 15.93 0.11
C LEU A 124 4.31 14.43 -0.24
N VAL A 125 3.68 13.99 -1.34
CA VAL A 125 3.66 12.57 -1.70
C VAL A 125 5.07 12.03 -1.96
N HIS A 126 5.97 12.83 -2.53
CA HIS A 126 7.36 12.44 -2.77
C HIS A 126 8.23 12.43 -1.50
N ARG A 127 7.76 12.99 -0.39
CA ARG A 127 8.51 13.08 0.88
C ARG A 127 8.08 12.06 1.92
N ILE A 128 6.91 11.44 1.73
CA ILE A 128 6.33 10.52 2.68
C ILE A 128 6.62 9.10 2.20
N PRO A 129 7.31 8.26 3.01
CA PRO A 129 7.51 6.85 2.67
C PRO A 129 6.16 6.11 2.69
N ALA A 130 6.03 5.06 1.89
CA ALA A 130 4.83 4.24 1.98
C ALA A 130 4.77 3.49 3.33
N ALA A 131 3.55 3.37 3.86
CA ALA A 131 3.28 2.56 5.04
C ALA A 131 2.74 1.19 4.61
N PRO A 132 3.36 0.07 5.03
CA PRO A 132 2.92 -1.27 4.68
C PRO A 132 1.68 -1.68 5.48
N ASN A 133 0.72 -2.29 4.79
CA ASN A 133 -0.41 -2.99 5.40
C ASN A 133 -0.39 -4.44 4.93
N VAL A 134 -0.45 -5.38 5.86
CA VAL A 134 -0.35 -6.82 5.56
C VAL A 134 -1.67 -7.49 5.91
N TYR A 135 -2.19 -8.26 4.96
CA TYR A 135 -3.45 -9.00 5.06
C TYR A 135 -3.16 -10.48 4.85
N ASP A 136 -3.38 -11.28 5.88
CA ASP A 136 -3.08 -12.71 5.85
C ASP A 136 -4.21 -13.48 5.14
N LEU A 137 -3.86 -14.51 4.38
CA LEU A 137 -4.77 -15.44 3.69
C LEU A 137 -4.42 -16.88 4.08
N VAL A 138 -5.46 -17.72 4.20
CA VAL A 138 -5.40 -19.16 4.48
C VAL A 138 -6.46 -19.91 3.69
#